data_AF-A0A1G2XLS4-F1
#
_entry.id   AF-A0A1G2XLS4-F1
#
_cell.length_a   1.000
_cell.length_b   1.000
_cell.length_c   1.000
_cell.angle_alpha   90.00
_cell.angle_beta   90.00
_cell.angle_gamma   90.00
#
_symmetry.space_group_name_H-M   'P 1'
#
loop_
_entity.id
_entity.type
_entity.pdbx_description
1 polymer ?
#
loop_
_entity_poly.entity_id
_entity_poly.type
_entity_poly.pdbx_seq_one_letter_code
_entity_poly.pdbx_strand_id
1 'polypeptide(L)'
;MAKEKDSQVSEDELHTWPYLVRKEFLATIIVMIILMIWSIALDAPLEEPSDPSLTPNPAKAPWYFLGLQEMLVYFDPWIAGVVFPTMIIIGLMVIPYVDINPKGNGYYTFKERKFAVLTFCFGFHVLWILLIIVGVFMRGPGWLWFWPWEEWDSHRIVAETNYDLTQFIGIDSKSLLGSVIGGGIVSIYFFLGMTVPYLLMKMRKSQMLEKLGTIRYSIVVFLFLSMLGLPIKMVLKLVLHLKYIWVTPWFNI
;
A
#
# COMPACT_ATOMS: atom_id res chain seq x y z
N MET A 1 -47.08 5.07 -1.74
CA MET A 1 -45.76 4.82 -2.38
C MET A 1 -44.68 4.34 -1.42
N ALA A 2 -44.48 4.90 -0.21
CA ALA A 2 -43.51 4.32 0.75
C ALA A 2 -44.00 2.99 1.38
N LYS A 3 -45.31 2.82 1.58
CA LYS A 3 -45.92 1.62 2.20
C LYS A 3 -45.99 0.37 1.30
N GLU A 4 -45.92 0.52 -0.02
CA GLU A 4 -45.90 -0.62 -0.97
C GLU A 4 -44.50 -1.17 -1.20
N LYS A 5 -43.45 -0.43 -0.79
CA LYS A 5 -42.06 -0.87 -0.91
C LYS A 5 -41.66 -1.82 0.23
N ASP A 6 -42.27 -1.67 1.41
CA ASP A 6 -42.06 -2.55 2.57
C ASP A 6 -42.90 -3.84 2.51
N SER A 7 -43.91 -3.93 1.63
CA SER A 7 -44.69 -5.17 1.45
C SER A 7 -44.03 -6.17 0.48
N GLN A 8 -42.87 -5.83 -0.07
CA GLN A 8 -42.00 -6.74 -0.82
C GLN A 8 -40.73 -7.07 0.00
N VAL A 9 -40.87 -7.34 1.29
CA VAL A 9 -39.87 -8.16 1.99
C VAL A 9 -39.88 -9.51 1.26
N SER A 10 -38.87 -9.70 0.43
CA SER A 10 -38.83 -10.74 -0.58
C SER A 10 -38.88 -12.14 0.05
N GLU A 11 -39.41 -13.15 -0.65
CA GLU A 11 -39.51 -14.53 -0.14
C GLU A 11 -38.14 -15.12 0.32
N ASP A 12 -37.03 -14.46 -0.01
CA ASP A 12 -35.65 -14.82 0.33
C ASP A 12 -35.08 -14.09 1.58
N GLU A 13 -35.84 -13.19 2.21
CA GLU A 13 -35.39 -12.45 3.39
C GLU A 13 -35.62 -13.23 4.69
N LEU A 14 -34.52 -13.66 5.32
CA LEU A 14 -34.54 -14.35 6.62
C LEU A 14 -34.53 -13.33 7.76
N HIS A 15 -35.37 -13.56 8.78
CA HIS A 15 -35.31 -12.77 10.00
C HIS A 15 -33.92 -12.82 10.65
N THR A 16 -33.39 -11.65 11.00
CA THR A 16 -32.10 -11.49 11.69
C THR A 16 -32.04 -12.35 12.96
N TRP A 17 -33.10 -12.30 13.75
CA TRP A 17 -33.30 -13.20 14.87
C TRP A 17 -34.23 -14.35 14.46
N PRO A 18 -33.88 -15.62 14.71
CA PRO A 18 -32.68 -16.08 15.41
C PRO A 18 -31.49 -16.40 14.48
N TYR A 19 -31.67 -16.34 13.16
CA TYR A 19 -30.75 -16.99 12.20
C TYR A 19 -29.37 -16.32 12.12
N LEU A 20 -29.30 -15.00 11.93
CA LEU A 20 -28.02 -14.29 11.87
C LEU A 20 -27.38 -14.20 13.26
N VAL A 21 -28.17 -13.85 14.28
CA VAL A 21 -27.68 -13.67 15.65
C VAL A 21 -27.06 -14.95 16.22
N ARG A 22 -27.64 -16.13 15.95
CA ARG A 22 -27.02 -17.41 16.36
C ARG A 22 -25.65 -17.64 15.72
N LYS A 23 -25.48 -17.29 14.43
CA LYS A 23 -24.20 -17.44 13.73
C LYS A 23 -23.15 -16.48 14.27
N GLU A 24 -23.52 -15.22 14.49
CA GLU A 24 -22.63 -14.20 15.07
C GLU A 24 -22.24 -14.54 16.51
N PHE A 25 -23.19 -15.03 17.31
CA PHE A 25 -22.91 -15.47 18.67
C PHE A 25 -21.97 -16.68 18.71
N LEU A 26 -22.18 -17.66 17.83
CA LEU A 26 -21.27 -18.80 17.70
C LEU A 26 -19.87 -18.35 17.26
N ALA A 27 -19.77 -17.45 16.27
CA ALA A 27 -18.49 -16.89 15.84
C ALA A 27 -17.79 -16.14 16.99
N THR A 28 -18.55 -15.38 17.80
CA THR A 28 -18.04 -14.68 18.97
C THR A 28 -17.47 -15.66 20.00
N ILE A 29 -18.21 -16.74 20.32
CA ILE A 29 -17.72 -17.79 21.24
C ILE A 29 -16.42 -18.40 20.70
N ILE A 30 -16.38 -18.74 19.40
CA ILE A 30 -15.19 -19.35 18.78
C ILE A 30 -13.99 -18.39 18.86
N VAL A 31 -14.17 -17.12 18.49
CA VAL A 31 -13.10 -16.10 18.58
C VAL A 31 -12.63 -15.91 20.02
N MET A 32 -13.55 -15.85 20.98
CA MET A 32 -13.22 -15.73 22.40
C MET A 32 -12.41 -16.93 22.91
N ILE A 33 -12.79 -18.16 22.52
CA ILE A 33 -12.03 -19.37 22.87
C ILE A 33 -10.64 -19.31 22.26
N ILE A 34 -10.51 -18.95 20.98
CA ILE A 34 -9.20 -18.85 20.30
C ILE A 34 -8.31 -17.82 21.01
N LEU A 35 -8.82 -16.62 21.30
CA LEU A 35 -8.07 -15.57 21.98
C LEU A 35 -7.71 -15.96 23.41
N MET A 36 -8.59 -16.65 24.14
CA MET A 36 -8.33 -17.13 25.49
C MET A 36 -7.23 -18.21 25.51
N ILE A 37 -7.29 -19.17 24.59
CA ILE A 37 -6.23 -20.18 24.43
C ILE A 37 -4.91 -19.50 24.08
N TRP A 38 -4.91 -18.57 23.13
CA TRP A 38 -3.71 -17.83 22.73
C TRP A 38 -3.11 -17.06 23.89
N SER A 39 -3.94 -16.35 24.67
CA SER A 39 -3.50 -15.56 25.83
C SER A 39 -2.95 -16.40 26.98
N ILE A 40 -3.34 -17.66 27.11
CA ILE A 40 -2.81 -18.59 28.12
C ILE A 40 -1.55 -19.30 27.60
N ALA A 41 -1.48 -19.58 26.30
CA ALA A 41 -0.40 -20.35 25.70
C ALA A 41 0.85 -19.51 25.39
N LEU A 42 0.70 -18.20 25.14
CA LEU A 42 1.78 -17.32 24.73
C LEU A 42 1.80 -16.05 25.58
N ASP A 43 2.90 -15.83 26.28
CA ASP A 43 3.13 -14.58 27.01
C ASP A 43 3.28 -13.39 26.04
N ALA A 44 2.78 -12.24 26.48
CA ALA A 44 2.96 -11.00 25.74
C ALA A 44 4.44 -10.59 25.78
N PRO A 45 5.06 -10.26 24.62
CA PRO A 45 6.44 -9.76 24.58
C PRO A 45 6.48 -8.31 25.05
N LEU A 46 6.34 -8.10 26.36
CA LEU A 46 6.43 -6.79 26.99
C LEU A 46 7.90 -6.48 27.31
N GLU A 47 8.35 -5.30 26.90
CA GLU A 47 9.68 -4.77 27.25
C GLU A 47 9.69 -4.19 28.68
N GLU A 48 10.88 -3.84 29.16
CA GLU A 48 11.05 -3.11 30.42
C GLU A 48 10.34 -1.74 30.38
N PRO A 49 10.03 -1.13 31.55
CA PRO A 49 9.46 0.20 31.60
C PRO A 49 10.29 1.21 30.79
N SER A 50 9.59 2.11 30.08
CA SER A 50 10.22 3.03 29.15
C SER A 50 11.30 3.90 29.82
N ASP A 51 12.51 3.88 29.27
CA ASP A 51 13.62 4.75 29.65
C ASP A 51 13.88 5.80 28.55
N PRO A 52 13.69 7.10 28.80
CA PRO A 52 13.97 8.16 27.83
C PRO A 52 15.44 8.24 27.38
N SER A 53 16.38 7.65 28.13
CA SER A 53 17.80 7.66 27.81
C SER A 53 18.24 6.51 26.90
N LEU A 54 17.37 5.51 26.69
CA LEU A 54 17.65 4.33 25.88
C LEU A 54 16.69 4.25 24.69
N THR A 55 17.23 4.23 23.46
CA THR A 55 16.44 3.93 22.27
C THR A 55 16.63 2.46 21.90
N PRO A 56 15.58 1.63 21.86
CA PRO A 56 15.71 0.23 21.50
C PRO A 56 16.19 0.08 20.06
N ASN A 57 17.05 -0.91 19.82
CA ASN A 57 17.58 -1.21 18.51
C ASN A 57 17.41 -2.71 18.19
N PRO A 58 16.57 -3.10 17.22
CA PRO A 58 15.74 -2.25 16.36
C PRO A 58 14.44 -1.77 17.03
N ALA A 59 14.11 -0.49 16.86
CA ALA A 59 12.78 0.03 17.22
C ALA A 59 11.75 -0.42 16.17
N LYS A 60 11.07 -1.56 16.40
CA LYS A 60 10.00 -2.08 15.53
C LYS A 60 8.65 -1.57 15.99
N ALA A 61 7.87 -1.02 15.06
CA ALA A 61 6.46 -0.72 15.30
C ALA A 61 5.64 -2.02 15.43
N PRO A 62 4.44 -1.97 16.02
CA PRO A 62 3.50 -3.08 15.97
C PRO A 62 3.29 -3.60 14.54
N TRP A 63 3.04 -4.90 14.39
CA TRP A 63 3.08 -5.57 13.08
C TRP A 63 2.16 -4.97 12.02
N TYR A 64 1.02 -4.41 12.43
CA TYR A 64 0.05 -3.75 11.54
C TYR A 64 0.54 -2.39 11.02
N PHE A 65 1.56 -1.80 11.64
CA PHE A 65 2.25 -0.58 11.18
C PHE A 65 3.60 -0.85 10.52
N LEU A 66 4.14 -2.08 10.57
CA LEU A 66 5.43 -2.39 9.95
C LEU A 66 5.47 -2.10 8.45
N GLY A 67 4.34 -2.26 7.75
CA GLY A 67 4.25 -1.89 6.33
C GLY A 67 4.52 -0.40 6.09
N LEU A 68 3.95 0.47 6.93
CA LEU A 68 4.24 1.92 6.88
C LEU A 68 5.68 2.22 7.27
N GLN A 69 6.18 1.55 8.32
CA GLN A 69 7.54 1.76 8.76
C GLN A 69 8.55 1.39 7.67
N GLU A 70 8.33 0.28 6.97
CA GLU A 70 9.18 -0.13 5.87
C GLU A 70 9.12 0.87 4.70
N MET A 71 7.96 1.47 4.44
CA MET A 71 7.82 2.52 3.43
C MET A 71 8.67 3.76 3.72
N LEU A 72 9.00 4.05 4.99
CA LEU A 72 9.89 5.16 5.39
C LEU A 72 11.34 4.99 4.90
N VAL A 73 11.74 3.76 4.51
CA VAL A 73 13.08 3.54 3.96
C VAL A 73 13.19 4.06 2.52
N TYR A 74 12.07 4.10 1.81
CA TYR A 74 12.01 4.41 0.39
C TYR A 74 11.56 5.84 0.08
N PHE A 75 10.81 6.46 0.99
CA PHE A 75 10.28 7.81 0.81
C PHE A 75 10.51 8.65 2.06
N ASP A 76 10.56 9.98 1.89
CA ASP A 76 10.65 10.90 3.01
C ASP A 76 9.44 10.76 3.96
N PRO A 77 9.60 11.04 5.28
CA PRO A 77 8.61 10.72 6.30
C PRO A 77 7.21 11.26 6.06
N TRP A 78 7.07 12.45 5.46
CA TRP A 78 5.75 13.04 5.20
C TRP A 78 5.03 12.36 4.02
N ILE A 79 5.76 11.88 3.01
CA ILE A 79 5.18 11.16 1.86
C ILE A 79 4.69 9.78 2.32
N ALA A 80 5.56 9.04 3.01
CA ALA A 80 5.24 7.72 3.54
C ALA A 80 4.21 7.77 4.69
N GLY A 81 4.34 8.72 5.60
CA GLY A 81 3.49 8.80 6.81
C GLY A 81 2.16 9.51 6.60
N VAL A 82 2.05 10.42 5.63
CA VAL A 82 0.83 11.25 5.44
C VAL A 82 0.24 11.10 4.05
N VAL A 83 1.02 11.36 2.99
CA VAL A 83 0.49 11.40 1.61
C VAL A 83 -0.05 10.04 1.17
N PHE A 84 0.77 8.99 1.23
CA PHE A 84 0.34 7.66 0.79
C PHE A 84 -0.84 7.11 1.60
N PRO A 85 -0.86 7.15 2.94
CA PRO A 85 -2.03 6.75 3.72
C PRO A 85 -3.28 7.54 3.35
N THR A 86 -3.17 8.85 3.16
CA THR A 86 -4.29 9.70 2.74
C THR A 86 -4.78 9.31 1.35
N MET A 87 -3.88 9.05 0.40
CA MET A 87 -4.26 8.59 -0.94
C MET A 87 -4.91 7.20 -0.92
N ILE A 88 -4.49 6.30 -0.04
CA ILE A 88 -5.13 4.99 0.13
C ILE A 88 -6.57 5.17 0.61
N ILE A 89 -6.78 5.99 1.66
CA ILE A 89 -8.12 6.27 2.21
C ILE A 89 -9.02 6.93 1.17
N ILE A 90 -8.55 8.00 0.52
CA ILE A 90 -9.29 8.69 -0.54
C ILE A 90 -9.55 7.72 -1.70
N GLY A 91 -8.58 6.91 -2.08
CA GLY A 91 -8.71 5.91 -3.13
C GLY A 91 -9.83 4.93 -2.84
N LEU A 92 -9.91 4.41 -1.62
CA LEU A 92 -10.99 3.52 -1.17
C LEU A 92 -12.35 4.23 -1.17
N MET A 93 -12.43 5.48 -0.72
CA MET A 93 -13.66 6.28 -0.74
C MET A 93 -14.14 6.59 -2.17
N VAL A 94 -13.21 6.69 -3.12
CA VAL A 94 -13.51 7.01 -4.53
C VAL A 94 -14.05 5.80 -5.29
N ILE A 95 -13.80 4.56 -4.84
CA ILE A 95 -14.21 3.32 -5.53
C ILE A 95 -15.67 3.35 -6.02
N PRO A 96 -16.69 3.69 -5.19
CA PRO A 96 -18.09 3.71 -5.63
C PRO A 96 -18.39 4.70 -6.76
N TYR A 97 -17.56 5.73 -6.94
CA TYR A 97 -17.75 6.78 -7.94
C TYR A 97 -17.03 6.49 -9.27
N VAL A 98 -15.95 5.70 -9.22
CA VAL A 98 -15.16 5.31 -10.41
C VAL A 98 -15.53 3.93 -10.94
N ASP A 99 -16.05 3.03 -10.09
CA ASP A 99 -16.47 1.70 -10.48
C ASP A 99 -17.86 1.72 -11.13
N ILE A 100 -17.85 1.58 -12.45
CA ILE A 100 -19.03 1.59 -13.30
C ILE A 100 -19.65 0.20 -13.52
N ASN A 101 -19.02 -0.88 -13.00
CA ASN A 101 -19.46 -2.24 -13.28
C ASN A 101 -20.47 -2.71 -12.22
N PRO A 102 -21.78 -2.86 -12.55
CA PRO A 102 -22.77 -3.27 -11.56
C PRO A 102 -22.67 -4.77 -11.19
N LYS A 103 -21.98 -5.59 -11.99
CA LYS A 103 -21.82 -7.02 -11.74
C LYS A 103 -20.84 -7.27 -10.60
N GLY A 104 -21.04 -8.33 -9.82
CA GLY A 104 -20.19 -8.67 -8.69
C GLY A 104 -20.42 -7.83 -7.44
N ASN A 105 -21.57 -7.16 -7.35
CA ASN A 105 -22.03 -6.52 -6.12
C ASN A 105 -22.82 -7.53 -5.29
N GLY A 106 -22.42 -7.75 -4.03
CA GLY A 106 -23.07 -8.68 -3.12
C GLY A 106 -22.75 -10.17 -3.30
N TYR A 107 -21.89 -10.55 -4.27
CA TYR A 107 -21.40 -11.91 -4.44
C TYR A 107 -19.95 -11.96 -4.94
N TYR A 108 -19.24 -13.04 -4.65
CA TYR A 108 -17.84 -13.21 -5.03
C TYR A 108 -17.71 -13.67 -6.50
N THR A 109 -17.03 -12.88 -7.33
CA THR A 109 -16.76 -13.21 -8.74
C THR A 109 -15.41 -12.67 -9.20
N PHE A 110 -14.54 -13.56 -9.68
CA PHE A 110 -13.27 -13.15 -10.27
C PHE A 110 -13.39 -12.79 -11.74
N LYS A 111 -14.18 -13.57 -12.52
CA LYS A 111 -14.26 -13.43 -13.98
C LYS A 111 -14.83 -12.09 -14.42
N GLU A 112 -15.77 -11.54 -13.66
CA GLU A 112 -16.50 -10.31 -14.02
C GLU A 112 -15.79 -9.03 -13.57
N ARG A 113 -14.83 -9.12 -12.63
CA ARG A 113 -14.13 -7.97 -12.01
C ARG A 113 -12.61 -8.16 -11.93
N LYS A 114 -12.02 -8.86 -12.93
CA LYS A 114 -10.58 -9.22 -12.93
C LYS A 114 -9.66 -8.06 -12.58
N PHE A 115 -9.83 -6.89 -13.22
CA PHE A 115 -8.97 -5.73 -12.97
C PHE A 115 -9.06 -5.26 -11.50
N ALA A 116 -10.27 -5.00 -10.99
CA ALA A 116 -10.45 -4.53 -9.62
C ALA A 116 -9.92 -5.53 -8.58
N VAL A 117 -10.23 -6.82 -8.76
CA VAL A 117 -9.77 -7.88 -7.84
C VAL A 117 -8.25 -8.03 -7.91
N LEU A 118 -7.66 -8.07 -9.11
CA LEU A 118 -6.20 -8.19 -9.26
C LEU A 118 -5.47 -6.97 -8.69
N THR A 119 -5.96 -5.75 -8.95
CA THR A 119 -5.36 -4.53 -8.40
C THR A 119 -5.45 -4.51 -6.88
N PHE A 120 -6.58 -4.90 -6.29
CA PHE A 120 -6.71 -4.99 -4.84
C PHE A 120 -5.79 -6.06 -4.24
N CYS A 121 -5.78 -7.28 -4.81
CA CYS A 121 -4.90 -8.35 -4.37
C CYS A 121 -3.42 -7.98 -4.50
N PHE A 122 -3.05 -7.31 -5.58
CA PHE A 122 -1.68 -6.82 -5.76
C PHE A 122 -1.33 -5.74 -4.73
N GLY A 123 -2.15 -4.72 -4.57
CA GLY A 123 -1.88 -3.64 -3.60
C GLY A 123 -1.85 -4.12 -2.15
N PHE A 124 -2.85 -4.91 -1.74
CA PHE A 124 -2.97 -5.36 -0.36
C PHE A 124 -2.13 -6.63 -0.08
N HIS A 125 -2.38 -7.73 -0.80
CA HIS A 125 -1.72 -9.00 -0.47
C HIS A 125 -0.28 -9.05 -0.96
N VAL A 126 0.02 -8.48 -2.13
CA VAL A 126 1.38 -8.55 -2.68
C VAL A 126 2.24 -7.41 -2.15
N LEU A 127 1.79 -6.15 -2.15
CA LEU A 127 2.64 -5.05 -1.69
C LEU A 127 2.58 -4.87 -0.17
N TRP A 128 1.40 -4.68 0.42
CA TRP A 128 1.31 -4.34 1.84
C TRP A 128 1.79 -5.46 2.77
N ILE A 129 1.34 -6.69 2.56
CA ILE A 129 1.80 -7.84 3.36
C ILE A 129 3.30 -8.11 3.13
N LEU A 130 3.81 -7.93 1.90
CA LEU A 130 5.25 -8.07 1.64
C LEU A 130 6.07 -7.05 2.42
N LEU A 131 5.64 -5.79 2.50
CA LEU A 131 6.33 -4.79 3.33
C LEU A 131 6.35 -5.19 4.81
N ILE A 132 5.27 -5.79 5.32
CA ILE A 132 5.23 -6.33 6.69
C ILE A 132 6.24 -7.49 6.82
N ILE A 133 6.25 -8.44 5.89
CA ILE A 133 7.19 -9.57 5.89
C ILE A 133 8.64 -9.06 5.87
N VAL A 134 8.94 -8.08 5.02
CA VAL A 134 10.26 -7.43 4.95
C VAL A 134 10.62 -6.80 6.29
N GLY A 135 9.72 -6.01 6.89
CA GLY A 135 9.96 -5.36 8.19
C GLY A 135 10.14 -6.36 9.36
N VAL A 136 9.42 -7.48 9.33
CA VAL A 136 9.53 -8.54 10.36
C VAL A 136 10.84 -9.30 10.20
N PHE A 137 11.10 -9.85 9.02
CA PHE A 137 12.11 -10.90 8.82
C PHE A 137 13.41 -10.41 8.17
N MET A 138 13.39 -9.31 7.43
CA MET A 138 14.54 -8.82 6.66
C MET A 138 15.17 -7.57 7.27
N ARG A 139 14.46 -6.87 8.17
CA ARG A 139 14.98 -5.69 8.88
C ARG A 139 15.53 -6.08 10.25
N GLY A 140 16.85 -5.93 10.39
CA GLY A 140 17.60 -6.23 11.61
C GLY A 140 18.02 -4.97 12.37
N PRO A 141 19.09 -5.05 13.19
CA PRO A 141 19.65 -3.92 13.93
C PRO A 141 19.95 -2.73 13.01
N GLY A 142 19.65 -1.51 13.47
CA GLY A 142 19.78 -0.26 12.72
C GLY A 142 18.78 -0.09 11.57
N TRP A 143 17.75 -0.94 11.50
CA TRP A 143 16.86 -1.07 10.34
C TRP A 143 17.61 -1.44 9.05
N LEU A 144 18.78 -2.07 9.18
CA LEU A 144 19.56 -2.55 8.04
C LEU A 144 18.88 -3.74 7.38
N TRP A 145 19.14 -3.89 6.08
CA TRP A 145 18.67 -5.02 5.30
C TRP A 145 19.55 -6.24 5.53
N PHE A 146 18.92 -7.35 5.89
CA PHE A 146 19.50 -8.68 5.98
C PHE A 146 18.72 -9.62 5.07
N TRP A 147 19.44 -10.43 4.30
CA TRP A 147 18.78 -11.47 3.52
C TRP A 147 18.31 -12.61 4.44
N PRO A 148 17.27 -13.39 4.06
CA PRO A 148 16.72 -14.44 4.92
C PRO A 148 17.71 -15.55 5.31
N TRP A 149 18.84 -15.64 4.60
CA TRP A 149 19.94 -16.58 4.85
C TRP A 149 21.15 -15.93 5.55
N GLU A 150 21.06 -14.64 5.91
CA GLU A 150 22.12 -13.88 6.59
C GLU A 150 21.78 -13.73 8.08
N GLU A 151 22.76 -13.99 8.94
CA GLU A 151 22.59 -13.82 10.39
C GLU A 151 22.58 -12.33 10.77
N TRP A 152 21.77 -11.98 11.76
CA TRP A 152 21.68 -10.59 12.25
C TRP A 152 22.85 -10.28 13.19
N ASP A 153 23.84 -9.57 12.67
CA ASP A 153 24.93 -9.01 13.47
C ASP A 153 24.50 -7.69 14.13
N SER A 154 24.46 -7.67 15.46
CA SER A 154 24.10 -6.50 16.27
C SER A 154 25.13 -5.37 16.27
N HIS A 155 26.38 -5.65 15.90
CA HIS A 155 27.47 -4.67 15.87
C HIS A 155 27.72 -4.11 14.48
N ARG A 156 26.98 -4.59 13.48
CA ARG A 156 27.10 -4.12 12.10
C ARG A 156 26.51 -2.71 11.99
N ILE A 157 27.40 -1.73 11.86
CA ILE A 157 27.04 -0.34 11.58
C ILE A 157 27.57 -0.01 10.18
N VAL A 158 26.76 -0.33 9.16
CA VAL A 158 27.11 0.01 7.76
C VAL A 158 26.36 1.28 7.39
N ALA A 159 27.11 2.33 7.05
CA ALA A 159 26.52 3.48 6.37
C ALA A 159 26.13 3.05 4.95
N GLU A 160 24.82 2.91 4.68
CA GLU A 160 24.34 2.64 3.33
C GLU A 160 24.78 3.77 2.38
N THR A 161 25.61 3.45 1.38
CA THR A 161 26.01 4.39 0.32
C THR A 161 24.85 4.65 -0.62
N ASN A 162 24.05 5.65 -0.27
CA ASN A 162 22.87 6.07 -1.01
C ASN A 162 23.24 7.17 -2.02
N TYR A 163 22.85 6.99 -3.28
CA TYR A 163 23.08 7.97 -4.35
C TYR A 163 21.77 8.61 -4.80
N ASP A 164 21.87 9.86 -5.24
CA ASP A 164 20.78 10.52 -5.94
C ASP A 164 20.89 10.27 -7.44
N LEU A 165 19.75 10.26 -8.13
CA LEU A 165 19.68 9.96 -9.55
C LEU A 165 20.60 10.85 -10.41
N THR A 166 20.65 12.14 -10.12
CA THR A 166 21.43 13.12 -10.88
C THR A 166 22.93 13.00 -10.63
N GLN A 167 23.33 12.43 -9.49
CA GLN A 167 24.74 12.18 -9.17
C GLN A 167 25.33 11.10 -10.08
N PHE A 168 24.53 10.13 -10.56
CA PHE A 168 24.97 9.17 -11.58
C PHE A 168 25.37 9.83 -12.90
N ILE A 169 24.83 11.02 -13.17
CA ILE A 169 25.12 11.82 -14.38
C ILE A 169 26.19 12.88 -14.06
N GLY A 170 26.73 12.91 -12.84
CA GLY A 170 27.73 13.88 -12.39
C GLY A 170 27.18 15.28 -12.10
N ILE A 171 25.85 15.41 -11.95
CA ILE A 171 25.18 16.69 -11.67
C ILE A 171 24.75 16.71 -10.20
N ASP A 172 25.06 17.80 -9.51
CA ASP A 172 24.60 18.01 -8.13
C ASP A 172 23.06 18.03 -8.08
N SER A 173 22.47 17.14 -7.29
CA SER A 173 21.02 17.00 -7.11
C SER A 173 20.36 18.26 -6.57
N LYS A 174 21.09 19.05 -5.78
CA LYS A 174 20.59 20.31 -5.21
C LYS A 174 20.65 21.46 -6.21
N SER A 175 21.39 21.31 -7.31
CA SER A 175 21.41 22.30 -8.38
C SER A 175 20.04 22.39 -9.06
N LEU A 176 19.73 23.56 -9.63
CA LEU A 176 18.50 23.74 -10.41
C LEU A 176 18.39 22.71 -11.54
N LEU A 177 19.50 22.44 -12.23
CA LEU A 177 19.56 21.48 -13.32
C LEU A 177 19.24 20.06 -12.83
N GLY A 178 19.84 19.64 -11.71
CA GLY A 178 19.55 18.35 -11.07
C GLY A 178 18.08 18.22 -10.70
N SER A 179 17.51 19.22 -10.04
CA SER A 179 16.10 19.22 -9.65
C SER A 179 15.15 19.16 -10.86
N VAL A 180 15.44 19.88 -11.95
CA VAL A 180 14.64 19.85 -13.18
C VAL A 180 14.71 18.49 -13.87
N ILE A 181 15.88 17.83 -13.90
CA ILE A 181 16.01 16.47 -14.45
C ILE A 181 15.18 15.49 -13.61
N GLY A 182 15.34 15.52 -12.29
CA GLY A 182 14.61 14.62 -11.38
C GLY A 182 13.09 14.80 -11.50
N GLY A 183 12.62 16.05 -11.46
CA GLY A 183 11.20 16.38 -11.64
C GLY A 183 10.69 16.06 -13.04
N GLY A 184 11.54 16.21 -14.07
CA GLY A 184 11.25 15.79 -15.44
C GLY A 184 11.01 14.29 -15.53
N ILE A 185 11.83 13.47 -14.87
CA ILE A 185 11.69 12.01 -14.87
C ILE A 185 10.42 11.57 -14.15
N VAL A 186 10.11 12.16 -12.99
CA VAL A 186 8.85 11.89 -12.27
C VAL A 186 7.64 12.32 -13.11
N SER A 187 7.72 13.49 -13.76
CA SER A 187 6.65 13.99 -14.63
C SER A 187 6.45 13.10 -15.85
N ILE A 188 7.54 12.63 -16.47
CA ILE A 188 7.51 11.68 -17.59
C ILE A 188 6.89 10.36 -17.15
N TYR A 189 7.22 9.84 -15.95
CA TYR A 189 6.62 8.62 -15.41
C TYR A 189 5.09 8.74 -15.34
N PHE A 190 4.57 9.80 -14.73
CA PHE A 190 3.12 10.00 -14.64
C PHE A 190 2.49 10.30 -16.01
N PHE A 191 3.13 11.14 -16.83
CA PHE A 191 2.61 11.51 -18.14
C PHE A 191 2.55 10.32 -19.08
N LEU A 192 3.63 9.55 -19.23
CA LEU A 192 3.66 8.34 -20.06
C LEU A 192 2.74 7.27 -19.47
N GLY A 193 2.76 7.08 -18.15
CA GLY A 193 1.88 6.12 -17.47
C GLY A 193 0.40 6.40 -17.68
N MET A 194 0.00 7.66 -17.84
CA MET A 194 -1.38 8.05 -18.16
C MET A 194 -1.68 8.03 -19.66
N THR A 195 -0.77 8.54 -20.49
CA THR A 195 -1.03 8.70 -21.93
C THR A 195 -0.92 7.40 -22.71
N VAL A 196 0.07 6.55 -22.40
CA VAL A 196 0.32 5.31 -23.14
C VAL A 196 -0.86 4.34 -23.02
N PRO A 197 -1.36 3.99 -21.82
CA PRO A 197 -2.50 3.06 -21.72
C PRO A 197 -3.78 3.69 -22.29
N TYR A 198 -3.96 5.01 -22.18
CA TYR A 198 -5.09 5.71 -22.78
C TYR A 198 -5.10 5.58 -24.30
N LEU A 199 -3.97 5.85 -24.95
CA LEU A 199 -3.81 5.71 -26.40
C LEU A 199 -3.98 4.25 -26.83
N LEU A 200 -3.38 3.29 -26.12
CA LEU A 200 -3.54 1.86 -26.42
C LEU A 200 -5.00 1.40 -26.31
N MET A 201 -5.72 1.83 -25.27
CA MET A 201 -7.14 1.52 -25.10
C MET A 201 -8.01 2.18 -26.17
N LYS A 202 -7.68 3.42 -26.59
CA LYS A 202 -8.35 4.14 -27.67
C LYS A 202 -8.12 3.47 -29.03
N MET A 203 -6.88 3.05 -29.32
CA MET A 203 -6.53 2.31 -30.54
C MET A 203 -7.26 0.97 -30.62
N ARG A 204 -7.43 0.28 -29.48
CA ARG A 204 -8.18 -0.98 -29.39
C ARG A 204 -9.70 -0.82 -29.35
N LYS A 205 -10.23 0.41 -29.44
CA LYS A 205 -11.66 0.75 -29.28
C LYS A 205 -12.30 0.02 -28.09
N SER A 206 -11.59 0.04 -26.95
CA SER A 206 -12.03 -0.68 -25.76
C SER A 206 -13.32 -0.07 -25.20
N GLN A 207 -14.37 -0.88 -25.09
CA GLN A 207 -15.64 -0.49 -24.45
C GLN A 207 -15.46 -0.01 -23.00
N MET A 208 -14.37 -0.40 -22.33
CA MET A 208 -14.04 0.05 -20.99
C MET A 208 -13.71 1.54 -20.95
N LEU A 209 -12.93 2.03 -21.91
CA LEU A 209 -12.48 3.43 -21.95
C LEU A 209 -13.65 4.38 -22.23
N GLU A 210 -14.53 3.98 -23.16
CA GLU A 210 -15.74 4.74 -23.49
C GLU A 210 -16.68 4.90 -22.29
N LYS A 211 -16.81 3.85 -21.47
CA LYS A 211 -17.68 3.88 -20.28
C LYS A 211 -17.03 4.59 -19.08
N LEU A 212 -15.71 4.50 -18.92
CA LEU A 212 -15.01 5.18 -17.82
C LEU A 212 -15.01 6.70 -18.01
N GLY A 213 -14.80 7.17 -19.23
CA GLY A 213 -14.55 8.58 -19.52
C GLY A 213 -13.19 9.06 -18.99
N THR A 214 -12.76 10.23 -19.43
CA THR A 214 -11.40 10.74 -19.19
C THR A 214 -11.12 11.00 -17.70
N ILE A 215 -12.07 11.57 -16.96
CA ILE A 215 -11.87 11.96 -15.56
C ILE A 215 -11.67 10.74 -14.66
N ARG A 216 -12.58 9.76 -14.72
CA ARG A 216 -12.46 8.53 -13.90
C ARG A 216 -11.20 7.75 -14.27
N TYR A 217 -10.85 7.72 -15.56
CA TYR A 217 -9.64 7.08 -16.04
C TYR A 217 -8.40 7.72 -15.41
N SER A 218 -8.29 9.05 -15.46
CA SER A 218 -7.17 9.77 -14.86
C SER A 218 -7.04 9.51 -13.37
N ILE A 219 -8.15 9.47 -12.61
CA ILE A 219 -8.12 9.18 -11.17
C ILE A 219 -7.61 7.76 -10.90
N VAL A 220 -8.20 6.75 -11.58
CA VAL A 220 -7.81 5.34 -11.38
C VAL A 220 -6.35 5.12 -11.74
N VAL A 221 -5.90 5.67 -12.86
CA VAL A 221 -4.51 5.52 -13.31
C VAL A 221 -3.54 6.29 -12.42
N PHE A 222 -3.89 7.49 -11.95
CA PHE A 222 -3.09 8.23 -10.98
C PHE A 222 -2.83 7.43 -9.70
N LEU A 223 -3.89 6.87 -9.10
CA LEU A 223 -3.79 6.06 -7.89
C LEU A 223 -2.99 4.77 -8.17
N PHE A 224 -3.22 4.13 -9.31
CA PHE A 224 -2.50 2.92 -9.71
C PHE A 224 -1.00 3.17 -9.94
N LEU A 225 -0.63 4.26 -10.62
CA LEU A 225 0.77 4.65 -10.82
C LEU A 225 1.45 5.05 -9.52
N SER A 226 0.73 5.70 -8.61
CA SER A 226 1.24 6.02 -7.28
C SER A 226 1.52 4.75 -6.48
N MET A 227 0.64 3.76 -6.55
CA MET A 227 0.85 2.43 -5.96
C MET A 227 2.04 1.71 -6.58
N LEU A 228 2.21 1.74 -7.91
CA LEU A 228 3.37 1.14 -8.59
C LEU A 228 4.69 1.87 -8.30
N GLY A 229 4.63 3.15 -7.91
CA GLY A 229 5.81 3.91 -7.52
C GLY A 229 6.58 3.26 -6.36
N LEU A 230 5.88 2.64 -5.41
CA LEU A 230 6.48 1.95 -4.27
C LEU A 230 7.38 0.77 -4.70
N PRO A 231 6.90 -0.30 -5.36
CA PRO A 231 7.76 -1.41 -5.76
C PRO A 231 8.87 -0.99 -6.73
N ILE A 232 8.61 0.00 -7.60
CA ILE A 232 9.66 0.57 -8.46
C ILE A 232 10.77 1.19 -7.58
N LYS A 233 10.39 2.01 -6.59
CA LYS A 233 11.34 2.65 -5.68
C LYS A 233 12.10 1.62 -4.83
N MET A 234 11.43 0.55 -4.39
CA MET A 234 12.07 -0.56 -3.69
C MET A 234 13.18 -1.19 -4.53
N VAL A 235 12.89 -1.52 -5.80
CA VAL A 235 13.87 -2.12 -6.71
C VAL A 235 15.02 -1.14 -7.00
N LEU A 236 14.73 0.14 -7.26
CA LEU A 236 15.76 1.16 -7.49
C LEU A 236 16.69 1.30 -6.28
N LYS A 237 16.15 1.26 -5.06
CA LYS A 237 16.95 1.32 -3.84
C LYS A 237 17.77 0.04 -3.62
N LEU A 238 17.17 -1.13 -3.78
CA LEU A 238 17.86 -2.41 -3.53
C LEU A 238 18.94 -2.74 -4.57
N VAL A 239 18.71 -2.40 -5.84
CA VAL A 239 19.61 -2.79 -6.94
C VAL A 239 20.61 -1.69 -7.29
N LEU A 240 20.18 -0.42 -7.26
CA LEU A 240 21.00 0.71 -7.71
C LEU A 240 21.43 1.63 -6.56
N HIS A 241 21.05 1.31 -5.31
CA HIS A 241 21.29 2.18 -4.15
C HIS A 241 20.78 3.62 -4.34
N LEU A 242 19.72 3.77 -5.13
CA LEU A 242 19.15 5.07 -5.47
C LEU A 242 18.18 5.50 -4.37
N LYS A 243 18.50 6.58 -3.66
CA LYS A 243 17.66 7.14 -2.60
C LYS A 243 16.70 8.18 -3.13
N TYR A 244 17.17 9.19 -3.86
CA TYR A 244 16.31 10.25 -4.39
C TYR A 244 16.37 10.34 -5.92
N ILE A 245 15.20 10.38 -6.53
CA ILE A 245 14.95 10.64 -7.95
C ILE A 245 14.81 12.15 -8.15
N TRP A 246 14.07 12.82 -7.27
CA TRP A 246 13.81 14.25 -7.34
C TRP A 246 14.12 14.91 -6.01
N VAL A 247 15.13 15.79 -6.01
CA VAL A 247 15.54 16.57 -4.84
C VAL A 247 15.10 18.02 -5.03
N THR A 248 14.44 18.58 -4.03
CA THR A 248 14.08 20.01 -3.99
C THR A 248 14.41 20.58 -2.60
N PRO A 249 14.43 21.91 -2.42
CA PRO A 249 14.61 22.51 -1.09
C PRO A 249 13.52 22.12 -0.07
N TRP A 250 12.36 21.65 -0.55
CA TRP A 250 11.16 21.42 0.27
C TRP A 250 10.87 19.95 0.52
N PHE A 251 11.12 19.10 -0.47
CA PHE A 251 10.84 17.66 -0.41
C PHE A 251 11.76 16.87 -1.34
N ASN A 252 11.91 15.57 -1.05
CA ASN A 252 12.61 14.63 -1.90
C ASN A 252 11.74 13.40 -2.19
N ILE A 253 11.86 12.86 -3.42
CA ILE A 253 11.11 11.69 -3.92
C ILE A 253 12.08 10.65 -4.42
#